data_AF-A0A452Y1F3-F1
#
_entry.id   AF-A0A452Y1F3-F1
#
_cell.length_a   1.000
_cell.length_b   1.000
_cell.length_c   1.000
_cell.angle_alpha   90.00
_cell.angle_beta   90.00
_cell.angle_gamma   90.00
#
_symmetry.space_group_name_H-M   'P 1'
#
loop_
_entity.id
_entity.type
_entity.pdbx_description
1 polymer ?
#
loop_
_entity_poly.entity_id
_entity_poly.type
_entity_poly.pdbx_seq_one_letter_code
_entity_poly.pdbx_strand_id
1 'polypeptide(L)'
;MPTLTYKIYMFLIAEQLKDHCILIEAMTDIFEDAGKPSVAAIDGPALGGGLEISMVCQARISTSNAQLGLTELQFGVIPGFGGTQRLPRLVGLTKALEMMMLSKPIKAEEAHELGLVDAVVSPNDLLNDARRWALDICESKRPWVRALYKTDKLESPEVAREILNSARVQSRKQAANLQHPLVCIDAVEEGIVSGPRAGLRKEAMAFQELFFSGTCKSLIHVFFSQRATSKVPGVTDLGLMPRKVSKVAIVGGGPMGSGIATTLILSHYPVILKEINEKFLNAGIGRIKGRGWLNITSSLPI
;
A
#
# COMPACT_ATOMS: atom_id res chain seq x y z
N MET A 1 11.85 3.43 -31.70
CA MET A 1 10.52 2.95 -31.28
C MET A 1 10.30 3.41 -29.85
N PRO A 2 9.29 4.25 -29.55
CA PRO A 2 9.11 4.78 -28.21
C PRO A 2 8.42 3.75 -27.31
N THR A 3 9.03 3.50 -26.16
CA THR A 3 8.52 2.71 -25.04
C THR A 3 7.30 3.40 -24.44
N LEU A 4 6.11 2.85 -24.68
CA LEU A 4 4.88 3.28 -24.00
C LEU A 4 4.91 2.78 -22.56
N THR A 5 5.42 3.61 -21.65
CA THR A 5 5.22 3.44 -20.21
C THR A 5 3.77 3.84 -19.91
N TYR A 6 2.86 2.88 -19.76
CA TYR A 6 1.49 3.16 -19.31
C TYR A 6 1.51 3.55 -17.83
N LYS A 7 1.77 4.82 -17.54
CA LYS A 7 1.42 5.43 -16.25
C LYS A 7 -0.05 5.85 -16.32
N ILE A 8 -0.93 5.09 -15.68
CA ILE A 8 -2.31 5.50 -15.49
C ILE A 8 -2.31 6.62 -14.43
N TYR A 9 -2.38 7.87 -14.88
CA TYR A 9 -2.73 9.00 -14.03
C TYR A 9 -4.24 9.19 -14.10
N MET A 10 -4.95 8.74 -13.06
CA MET A 10 -6.38 8.99 -12.94
C MET A 10 -6.61 10.38 -12.31
N PHE A 11 -6.70 11.40 -13.16
CA PHE A 11 -7.32 12.67 -12.79
C PHE A 11 -8.82 12.56 -13.08
N LEU A 12 -9.61 12.23 -12.05
CA LEU A 12 -11.06 12.26 -12.13
C LEU A 12 -11.55 13.70 -11.99
N ILE A 13 -12.12 14.24 -13.06
CA ILE A 13 -12.81 15.53 -13.08
C ILE A 13 -14.10 15.36 -12.26
N ALA A 14 -14.33 16.27 -11.30
CA ALA A 14 -15.39 16.18 -10.28
C ALA A 14 -16.83 16.03 -10.81
N GLU A 15 -17.06 16.27 -12.10
CA GLU A 15 -18.40 16.21 -12.72
C GLU A 15 -18.84 14.79 -13.13
N GLN A 16 -17.90 13.85 -13.30
CA GLN A 16 -18.18 12.44 -13.68
C GLN A 16 -18.40 11.50 -12.48
N LEU A 17 -18.21 11.97 -11.25
CA LEU A 17 -18.37 11.19 -10.01
C LEU A 17 -19.82 11.09 -9.51
N LYS A 18 -20.81 11.60 -10.27
CA LYS A 18 -22.20 11.66 -9.81
C LYS A 18 -22.80 10.28 -9.48
N ASP A 19 -22.27 9.20 -10.06
CA ASP A 19 -22.72 7.84 -9.77
C ASP A 19 -21.54 6.87 -9.54
N HIS A 20 -20.76 7.07 -8.47
CA HIS A 20 -19.66 6.16 -8.11
C HIS A 20 -20.13 4.70 -7.92
N CYS A 21 -21.37 4.50 -7.48
CA CYS A 21 -22.03 3.19 -7.46
C CYS A 21 -22.06 2.51 -8.84
N ILE A 22 -22.33 3.26 -9.92
CA ILE A 22 -22.38 2.72 -11.28
C ILE A 22 -21.00 2.23 -11.71
N LEU A 23 -19.92 2.90 -11.30
CA LEU A 23 -18.57 2.51 -11.68
C LEU A 23 -18.15 1.18 -11.01
N ILE A 24 -18.47 0.99 -9.73
CA ILE A 24 -18.18 -0.26 -9.00
C ILE A 24 -19.03 -1.42 -9.52
N GLU A 25 -20.33 -1.18 -9.77
CA GLU A 25 -21.23 -2.17 -10.37
C GLU A 25 -20.76 -2.51 -11.79
N ALA A 26 -20.36 -1.53 -12.61
CA ALA A 26 -19.80 -1.75 -13.93
C ALA A 26 -18.50 -2.57 -13.91
N MET A 27 -17.58 -2.31 -12.97
CA MET A 27 -16.36 -3.13 -12.86
C MET A 27 -16.70 -4.60 -12.57
N THR A 28 -17.64 -4.84 -11.67
CA THR A 28 -18.09 -6.19 -11.31
C THR A 28 -18.80 -6.86 -12.48
N ASP A 29 -19.81 -6.22 -13.05
CA ASP A 29 -20.69 -6.81 -14.06
C ASP A 29 -19.99 -6.93 -15.42
N ILE A 30 -19.10 -6.00 -15.79
CA ILE A 30 -18.44 -5.99 -17.11
C ILE A 30 -17.17 -6.84 -17.14
N PHE A 31 -16.39 -6.90 -16.05
CA PHE A 31 -15.10 -7.62 -16.04
C PHE A 31 -15.14 -8.93 -15.25
N GLU A 32 -15.70 -8.92 -14.04
CA GLU A 32 -15.70 -10.12 -13.19
C GLU A 32 -16.74 -11.16 -13.66
N ASP A 33 -17.92 -10.68 -14.05
CA ASP A 33 -19.02 -11.48 -14.63
C ASP A 33 -19.01 -11.52 -16.17
N ALA A 34 -17.92 -11.05 -16.80
CA ALA A 34 -17.74 -11.09 -18.25
C ALA A 34 -17.83 -12.53 -18.79
N GLY A 35 -18.28 -12.69 -20.04
CA GLY A 35 -18.24 -13.99 -20.75
C GLY A 35 -16.83 -14.42 -21.21
N LYS A 36 -15.77 -13.69 -20.87
CA LYS A 36 -14.37 -14.01 -21.22
C LYS A 36 -13.47 -13.81 -20.00
N PRO A 37 -12.50 -14.71 -19.72
CA PRO A 37 -11.64 -14.56 -18.57
C PRO A 37 -10.62 -13.42 -18.80
N SER A 38 -10.27 -12.77 -17.70
CA SER A 38 -9.30 -11.69 -17.61
C SER A 38 -8.23 -12.07 -16.59
N VAL A 39 -6.98 -11.73 -16.91
CA VAL A 39 -5.81 -12.00 -16.08
C VAL A 39 -5.00 -10.72 -15.94
N ALA A 40 -4.75 -10.31 -14.70
CA ALA A 40 -3.91 -9.15 -14.41
C ALA A 40 -2.43 -9.55 -14.49
N ALA A 41 -1.66 -8.86 -15.32
CA ALA A 41 -0.21 -8.97 -15.40
C ALA A 41 0.41 -7.77 -14.66
N ILE A 42 1.03 -8.03 -13.50
CA ILE A 42 1.50 -7.01 -12.57
C ILE A 42 3.02 -6.92 -12.61
N ASP A 43 3.55 -5.79 -13.07
CA ASP A 43 4.97 -5.45 -12.96
C ASP A 43 5.14 -4.15 -12.18
N GLY A 44 5.78 -4.22 -11.01
CA GLY A 44 5.91 -3.10 -10.09
C GLY A 44 4.66 -2.83 -9.24
N PRO A 45 4.43 -1.57 -8.82
CA PRO A 45 3.44 -1.25 -7.81
C PRO A 45 1.99 -1.37 -8.33
N ALA A 46 1.20 -2.22 -7.69
CA ALA A 46 -0.26 -2.25 -7.78
C ALA A 46 -0.84 -1.71 -6.47
N LEU A 47 -1.04 -0.40 -6.40
CA LEU A 47 -1.48 0.30 -5.18
C LEU A 47 -2.85 0.93 -5.36
N GLY A 48 -3.65 0.88 -4.31
CA GLY A 48 -5.02 1.38 -4.26
C GLY A 48 -5.87 0.83 -5.39
N GLY A 49 -6.51 1.71 -6.16
CA GLY A 49 -7.32 1.33 -7.33
C GLY A 49 -6.62 0.42 -8.34
N GLY A 50 -5.28 0.46 -8.47
CA GLY A 50 -4.53 -0.48 -9.31
C GLY A 50 -4.61 -1.93 -8.80
N LEU A 51 -4.57 -2.12 -7.47
CA LEU A 51 -4.82 -3.43 -6.88
C LEU A 51 -6.29 -3.82 -6.97
N GLU A 52 -7.22 -2.88 -6.73
CA GLU A 52 -8.66 -3.16 -6.82
C GLU A 52 -9.04 -3.68 -8.20
N ILE A 53 -8.60 -3.03 -9.28
CA ILE A 53 -8.79 -3.49 -10.66
C ILE A 53 -8.18 -4.88 -10.86
N SER A 54 -6.98 -5.12 -10.33
CA SER A 54 -6.33 -6.44 -10.44
C SER A 54 -7.12 -7.55 -9.73
N MET A 55 -7.82 -7.22 -8.63
CA MET A 55 -8.67 -8.17 -7.90
C MET A 55 -9.99 -8.48 -8.61
N VAL A 56 -10.44 -7.63 -9.53
CA VAL A 56 -11.61 -7.92 -10.39
C VAL A 56 -11.31 -9.05 -11.38
N CYS A 57 -10.04 -9.19 -11.80
CA CYS A 57 -9.64 -10.26 -12.72
C CYS A 57 -9.76 -11.66 -12.11
N GLN A 58 -9.96 -12.67 -12.96
CA GLN A 58 -10.07 -14.06 -12.53
C GLN A 58 -8.73 -14.62 -12.02
N ALA A 59 -7.60 -14.08 -12.49
CA ALA A 59 -6.27 -14.40 -11.98
C ALA A 59 -5.32 -13.18 -12.00
N ARG A 60 -4.25 -13.25 -11.21
CA ARG A 60 -3.19 -12.24 -11.06
C ARG A 60 -1.82 -12.90 -11.14
N ILE A 61 -1.02 -12.51 -12.12
CA ILE A 61 0.37 -12.95 -12.30
C ILE A 61 1.27 -11.74 -12.06
N SER A 62 2.30 -11.91 -11.24
CA SER A 62 3.15 -10.81 -10.80
C SER A 62 4.63 -11.07 -11.09
N THR A 63 5.41 -10.00 -11.21
CA THR A 63 6.87 -10.07 -11.05
C THR A 63 7.25 -9.93 -9.58
N SER A 64 8.48 -10.33 -9.21
CA SER A 64 8.99 -10.27 -7.83
C SER A 64 9.23 -8.85 -7.30
N ASN A 65 9.31 -7.85 -8.19
CA ASN A 65 9.49 -6.44 -7.79
C ASN A 65 8.18 -5.77 -7.35
N ALA A 66 7.05 -6.47 -7.44
CA ALA A 66 5.74 -5.87 -7.24
C ALA A 66 5.46 -5.54 -5.77
N GLN A 67 4.70 -4.46 -5.57
CA GLN A 67 4.20 -4.03 -4.28
C GLN A 67 2.68 -3.90 -4.38
N LEU A 68 1.97 -4.66 -3.55
CA LEU A 68 0.51 -4.78 -3.62
C LEU A 68 -0.11 -4.28 -2.32
N GLY A 69 -0.99 -3.28 -2.38
CA GLY A 69 -1.69 -2.81 -1.18
C GLY A 69 -2.76 -1.76 -1.45
N LEU A 70 -3.67 -1.63 -0.50
CA LEU A 70 -4.69 -0.58 -0.47
C LEU A 70 -4.20 0.52 0.47
N THR A 71 -3.92 1.71 -0.07
CA THR A 71 -3.26 2.82 0.63
C THR A 71 -4.17 4.04 0.83
N GLU A 72 -5.46 3.88 0.53
CA GLU A 72 -6.49 4.93 0.50
C GLU A 72 -6.66 5.65 1.84
N LEU A 73 -6.49 4.94 2.96
CA LEU A 73 -6.68 5.50 4.29
C LEU A 73 -5.65 6.59 4.62
N GLN A 74 -4.48 6.60 3.97
CA GLN A 74 -3.53 7.72 4.10
C GLN A 74 -4.08 9.05 3.58
N PHE A 75 -5.08 8.99 2.69
CA PHE A 75 -5.71 10.14 2.05
C PHE A 75 -7.07 10.50 2.65
N GLY A 76 -7.47 9.83 3.73
CA GLY A 76 -8.76 10.09 4.39
C GLY A 76 -9.97 9.52 3.67
N VAL A 77 -9.75 8.57 2.77
CA VAL A 77 -10.79 7.82 2.05
C VAL A 77 -10.61 6.32 2.28
N ILE A 78 -11.53 5.52 1.77
CA ILE A 78 -11.46 4.05 1.80
C ILE A 78 -11.22 3.51 0.39
N PRO A 79 -10.91 2.21 0.21
CA PRO A 79 -10.98 1.60 -1.12
C PRO A 79 -12.37 1.80 -1.73
N GLY A 80 -12.44 2.10 -3.02
CA GLY A 80 -13.68 2.53 -3.70
C GLY A 80 -13.97 1.80 -5.01
N PHE A 81 -13.25 0.71 -5.30
CA PHE A 81 -13.46 -0.13 -6.48
C PHE A 81 -13.65 -1.61 -6.09
N GLY A 82 -14.21 -1.84 -4.91
CA GLY A 82 -14.52 -3.13 -4.31
C GLY A 82 -13.37 -3.75 -3.50
N GLY A 83 -12.34 -2.97 -3.17
CA GLY A 83 -11.20 -3.43 -2.37
C GLY A 83 -11.60 -3.87 -0.97
N THR A 84 -12.58 -3.21 -0.33
CA THR A 84 -13.09 -3.64 0.99
C THR A 84 -13.81 -4.99 0.93
N GLN A 85 -14.20 -5.42 -0.28
CA GLN A 85 -14.95 -6.66 -0.50
C GLN A 85 -14.05 -7.79 -0.99
N ARG A 86 -13.20 -7.52 -1.98
CA ARG A 86 -12.36 -8.54 -2.63
C ARG A 86 -11.13 -8.89 -1.82
N LEU A 87 -10.50 -7.92 -1.15
CA LEU A 87 -9.27 -8.19 -0.40
C LEU A 87 -9.50 -9.18 0.75
N PRO A 88 -10.51 -9.02 1.65
CA PRO A 88 -10.77 -10.02 2.70
C PRO A 88 -11.04 -11.42 2.17
N ARG A 89 -11.64 -11.53 0.98
CA ARG A 89 -11.97 -12.82 0.33
C ARG A 89 -10.77 -13.48 -0.34
N LEU A 90 -9.72 -12.70 -0.65
CA LEU A 90 -8.49 -13.19 -1.27
C LEU A 90 -7.40 -13.50 -0.25
N VAL A 91 -7.22 -12.69 0.80
CA VAL A 91 -6.12 -12.85 1.78
C VAL A 91 -6.59 -13.20 3.19
N GLY A 92 -7.90 -13.29 3.42
CA GLY A 92 -8.48 -13.45 4.76
C GLY A 92 -8.72 -12.11 5.46
N LEU A 93 -9.67 -12.08 6.40
CA LEU A 93 -10.14 -10.84 7.02
C LEU A 93 -9.06 -10.14 7.82
N THR A 94 -8.36 -10.88 8.68
CA THR A 94 -7.31 -10.32 9.55
C THR A 94 -6.23 -9.61 8.74
N LYS A 95 -5.71 -10.27 7.69
CA LYS A 95 -4.64 -9.70 6.86
C LYS A 95 -5.15 -8.55 6.00
N ALA A 96 -6.37 -8.62 5.47
CA ALA A 96 -6.97 -7.53 4.71
C ALA A 96 -7.12 -6.26 5.56
N LEU A 97 -7.58 -6.39 6.81
CA LEU A 97 -7.68 -5.29 7.76
C LEU A 97 -6.30 -4.72 8.09
N GLU A 98 -5.29 -5.56 8.34
CA GLU A 98 -3.91 -5.11 8.54
C GLU A 98 -3.42 -4.24 7.36
N MET A 99 -3.57 -4.74 6.13
CA MET A 99 -3.15 -4.04 4.91
C MET A 99 -3.84 -2.68 4.75
N MET A 100 -5.17 -2.64 4.91
CA MET A 100 -5.96 -1.40 4.77
C MET A 100 -5.66 -0.40 5.90
N MET A 101 -5.73 -0.84 7.16
CA MET A 101 -5.56 0.03 8.34
C MET A 101 -4.16 0.61 8.43
N LEU A 102 -3.13 -0.17 8.08
CA LEU A 102 -1.74 0.32 8.06
C LEU A 102 -1.40 1.03 6.76
N SER A 103 -2.20 0.86 5.70
CA SER A 103 -1.91 1.34 4.34
C SER A 103 -0.50 0.96 3.90
N LYS A 104 -0.12 -0.29 4.19
CA LYS A 104 1.21 -0.83 3.88
C LYS A 104 1.08 -1.89 2.79
N PRO A 105 1.83 -1.76 1.68
CA PRO A 105 1.87 -2.80 0.68
C PRO A 105 2.66 -4.01 1.16
N ILE A 106 2.30 -5.17 0.64
CA ILE A 106 3.04 -6.43 0.75
C ILE A 106 3.82 -6.70 -0.53
N LYS A 107 4.84 -7.56 -0.45
CA LYS A 107 5.63 -7.99 -1.60
C LYS A 107 4.93 -9.10 -2.39
N ALA A 108 5.36 -9.30 -3.63
CA ALA A 108 4.80 -10.31 -4.52
C ALA A 108 4.82 -11.74 -3.93
N GLU A 109 5.89 -12.12 -3.23
CA GLU A 109 6.04 -13.45 -2.65
C GLU A 109 5.03 -13.67 -1.51
N GLU A 110 4.91 -12.73 -0.58
CA GLU A 110 3.89 -12.76 0.49
C GLU A 110 2.47 -12.74 -0.11
N ALA A 111 2.25 -11.94 -1.15
CA ALA A 111 0.98 -11.89 -1.85
C ALA A 111 0.63 -13.23 -2.50
N HIS A 112 1.61 -13.98 -2.98
CA HIS A 112 1.40 -15.31 -3.54
C HIS A 112 1.04 -16.34 -2.46
N GLU A 113 1.78 -16.36 -1.35
CA GLU A 113 1.49 -17.22 -0.19
C GLU A 113 0.08 -16.99 0.36
N LEU A 114 -0.34 -15.72 0.42
CA LEU A 114 -1.67 -15.32 0.87
C LEU A 114 -2.75 -15.55 -0.17
N GLY A 115 -2.43 -15.92 -1.41
CA GLY A 115 -3.37 -16.12 -2.52
C GLY A 115 -3.98 -14.84 -3.11
N LEU A 116 -3.36 -13.68 -2.87
CA LEU A 116 -3.66 -12.45 -3.60
C LEU A 116 -3.08 -12.51 -5.02
N VAL A 117 -1.92 -13.15 -5.20
CA VAL A 117 -1.27 -13.39 -6.49
C VAL A 117 -1.27 -14.89 -6.78
N ASP A 118 -1.63 -15.27 -7.99
CA ASP A 118 -1.75 -16.67 -8.40
C ASP A 118 -0.41 -17.28 -8.84
N ALA A 119 0.51 -16.46 -9.37
CA ALA A 119 1.90 -16.85 -9.63
C ALA A 119 2.87 -15.66 -9.69
N VAL A 120 4.13 -15.92 -9.31
CA VAL A 120 5.25 -14.97 -9.46
C VAL A 120 6.20 -15.48 -10.54
N VAL A 121 6.49 -14.64 -11.53
CA VAL A 121 7.26 -15.01 -12.73
C VAL A 121 8.33 -13.96 -13.06
N SER A 122 9.22 -14.27 -14.01
CA SER A 122 10.20 -13.30 -14.49
C SER A 122 9.51 -12.16 -15.27
N PRO A 123 10.05 -10.93 -15.28
CA PRO A 123 9.49 -9.84 -16.09
C PRO A 123 9.38 -10.15 -17.59
N ASN A 124 10.28 -10.98 -18.11
CA ASN A 124 10.29 -11.36 -19.53
C ASN A 124 9.15 -12.34 -19.88
N ASP A 125 8.72 -13.16 -18.92
CA ASP A 125 7.71 -14.19 -19.14
C ASP A 125 6.29 -13.71 -18.79
N LEU A 126 6.18 -12.61 -18.04
CA LEU A 126 4.92 -12.10 -17.46
C LEU A 126 3.73 -12.10 -18.42
N LEU A 127 3.87 -11.49 -19.61
CA LEU A 127 2.77 -11.40 -20.57
C LEU A 127 2.44 -12.74 -21.22
N ASN A 128 3.45 -13.58 -21.47
CA ASN A 128 3.25 -14.90 -22.06
C ASN A 128 2.52 -15.82 -21.08
N ASP A 129 2.93 -15.80 -19.82
CA ASP A 129 2.31 -16.59 -18.76
C ASP A 129 0.90 -16.12 -18.43
N ALA A 130 0.65 -14.80 -18.38
CA ALA A 130 -0.70 -14.28 -18.20
C ALA A 130 -1.65 -14.68 -19.33
N ARG A 131 -1.20 -14.64 -20.59
CA ARG A 131 -1.99 -15.09 -21.75
C ARG A 131 -2.28 -16.59 -21.69
N ARG A 132 -1.26 -17.39 -21.39
CA ARG A 132 -1.42 -18.84 -21.22
C ARG A 132 -2.41 -19.15 -20.10
N TRP A 133 -2.35 -18.43 -18.99
CA TRP A 133 -3.30 -18.59 -17.88
C TRP A 133 -4.73 -18.27 -18.29
N ALA A 134 -4.95 -17.22 -19.08
CA ALA A 134 -6.27 -16.87 -19.60
C ALA A 134 -6.83 -17.98 -20.51
N LEU A 135 -5.99 -18.54 -21.40
CA LEU A 135 -6.37 -19.67 -22.25
C LEU A 135 -6.67 -20.92 -21.42
N ASP A 136 -5.86 -21.21 -20.40
CA ASP A 136 -6.11 -22.33 -19.49
C ASP A 136 -7.47 -22.19 -18.78
N ILE A 137 -7.91 -20.98 -18.42
CA ILE A 137 -9.25 -20.75 -17.86
C ILE A 137 -10.33 -21.01 -18.92
N CYS A 138 -10.17 -20.49 -20.15
CA CYS A 138 -11.10 -20.75 -21.26
C CYS A 138 -11.25 -22.25 -21.55
N GLU A 139 -10.16 -23.00 -21.50
CA GLU A 139 -10.10 -24.44 -21.77
C GLU A 139 -10.47 -25.27 -20.53
N SER A 140 -10.93 -24.64 -19.44
CA SER A 140 -11.30 -25.30 -18.18
C SER A 140 -10.16 -26.10 -17.51
N LYS A 141 -8.91 -25.80 -17.86
CA LYS A 141 -7.70 -26.34 -17.19
C LYS A 141 -7.43 -25.65 -15.85
N ARG A 142 -7.99 -24.45 -15.66
CA ARG A 142 -7.94 -23.67 -14.42
C ARG A 142 -9.34 -23.17 -14.06
N PRO A 143 -9.63 -22.97 -12.76
CA PRO A 143 -10.95 -22.52 -12.33
C PRO A 143 -11.23 -21.08 -12.76
N TRP A 144 -12.48 -20.81 -13.12
CA TRP A 144 -12.99 -19.45 -13.30
C TRP A 144 -13.36 -18.85 -11.94
N VAL A 145 -12.45 -18.09 -11.34
CA VAL A 145 -12.63 -17.57 -9.99
C VAL A 145 -13.22 -16.15 -10.02
N ARG A 146 -14.29 -15.92 -9.26
CA ARG A 146 -14.83 -14.58 -8.98
C ARG A 146 -14.50 -14.21 -7.54
N ALA A 147 -13.52 -13.33 -7.36
CA ALA A 147 -13.00 -12.95 -6.05
C ALA A 147 -14.10 -12.40 -5.13
N LEU A 148 -15.04 -11.65 -5.67
CA LEU A 148 -16.14 -11.04 -4.92
C LEU A 148 -17.04 -12.07 -4.21
N TYR A 149 -17.15 -13.28 -4.75
CA TYR A 149 -18.02 -14.33 -4.23
C TYR A 149 -17.27 -15.44 -3.48
N LYS A 150 -15.94 -15.33 -3.34
CA LYS A 150 -15.15 -16.27 -2.52
C LYS A 150 -15.52 -16.15 -1.05
N THR A 151 -15.60 -17.29 -0.37
CA THR A 151 -15.89 -17.40 1.07
C THR A 151 -14.92 -18.32 1.80
N ASP A 152 -14.02 -19.02 1.08
CA ASP A 152 -13.07 -20.01 1.60
C ASP A 152 -12.08 -19.44 2.62
N LYS A 153 -11.85 -18.12 2.60
CA LYS A 153 -10.93 -17.41 3.51
C LYS A 153 -11.63 -16.50 4.50
N LEU A 154 -12.97 -16.49 4.50
CA LEU A 154 -13.72 -15.76 5.52
C LEU A 154 -13.97 -16.66 6.72
N GLU A 155 -13.76 -16.11 7.90
CA GLU A 155 -14.06 -16.78 9.17
C GLU A 155 -15.58 -16.89 9.37
N SER A 156 -16.00 -17.65 10.39
CA SER A 156 -17.42 -17.70 10.78
C SER A 156 -17.91 -16.30 11.18
N PRO A 157 -19.22 -16.01 11.07
CA PRO A 157 -19.77 -14.69 11.41
C PRO A 157 -19.41 -14.21 12.83
N GLU A 158 -19.31 -15.13 13.80
CA GLU A 158 -18.93 -14.83 15.18
C GLU A 158 -17.47 -14.37 15.27
N VAL A 159 -16.55 -15.16 14.69
CA VAL A 159 -15.11 -14.84 14.69
C VAL A 159 -14.84 -13.56 13.90
N ALA A 160 -15.49 -13.39 12.74
CA ALA A 160 -15.39 -12.17 11.95
C ALA A 160 -15.81 -10.94 12.77
N ARG A 161 -16.89 -11.05 13.55
CA ARG A 161 -17.36 -9.95 14.43
C ARG A 161 -16.32 -9.58 15.48
N GLU A 162 -15.67 -10.57 16.09
CA GLU A 162 -14.61 -10.34 17.09
C GLU A 162 -13.39 -9.63 16.49
N ILE A 163 -12.95 -10.06 15.29
CA ILE A 163 -11.84 -9.45 14.55
C ILE A 163 -12.18 -7.97 14.23
N LEU A 164 -13.37 -7.72 13.68
CA LEU A 164 -13.82 -6.37 13.31
C LEU A 164 -13.93 -5.46 14.53
N ASN A 165 -14.47 -5.95 15.65
CA ASN A 165 -14.54 -5.19 16.90
C ASN A 165 -13.15 -4.84 17.45
N SER A 166 -12.21 -5.78 17.38
CA SER A 166 -10.82 -5.56 17.79
C SER A 166 -10.16 -4.48 16.91
N ALA A 167 -10.36 -4.55 15.59
CA ALA A 167 -9.88 -3.55 14.65
C ALA A 167 -10.46 -2.14 14.93
N ARG A 168 -11.74 -2.03 15.30
CA ARG A 168 -12.37 -0.76 15.69
C ARG A 168 -11.72 -0.18 16.95
N VAL A 169 -11.48 -1.00 17.97
CA VAL A 169 -10.81 -0.58 19.22
C VAL A 169 -9.40 -0.08 18.92
N GLN A 170 -8.62 -0.81 18.11
CA GLN A 170 -7.28 -0.40 17.73
C GLN A 170 -7.27 0.91 16.93
N SER A 171 -8.17 1.05 15.96
CA SER A 171 -8.29 2.26 15.13
C SER A 171 -8.58 3.51 15.96
N ARG A 172 -9.50 3.40 16.94
CA ARG A 172 -9.83 4.49 17.87
C ARG A 172 -8.64 4.87 18.76
N LYS A 173 -7.83 3.90 19.20
CA LYS A 173 -6.63 4.16 20.00
C LYS A 173 -5.55 4.89 19.20
N GLN A 174 -5.38 4.54 17.92
CA GLN A 174 -4.34 5.12 17.08
C GLN A 174 -4.69 6.54 16.59
N ALA A 175 -5.95 6.78 16.22
CA ALA A 175 -6.39 8.06 15.70
C ALA A 175 -7.87 8.32 15.99
N ALA A 176 -8.18 8.73 17.23
CA ALA A 176 -9.54 8.98 17.69
C ALA A 176 -10.29 10.07 16.89
N ASN A 177 -9.56 10.99 16.25
CA ASN A 177 -10.09 12.09 15.45
C ASN A 177 -10.42 11.70 13.99
N LEU A 178 -10.02 10.50 13.54
CA LEU A 178 -10.24 10.04 12.16
C LEU A 178 -11.43 9.06 12.10
N GLN A 179 -12.37 9.34 11.20
CA GLN A 179 -13.57 8.51 11.02
C GLN A 179 -13.44 7.47 9.92
N HIS A 180 -12.72 7.78 8.83
CA HIS A 180 -12.57 6.90 7.67
C HIS A 180 -12.08 5.47 7.98
N PRO A 181 -11.22 5.19 8.99
CA PRO A 181 -10.85 3.81 9.31
C PRO A 181 -12.04 2.99 9.85
N LEU A 182 -12.90 3.60 10.68
CA LEU A 182 -14.09 2.95 11.19
C LEU A 182 -15.11 2.69 10.07
N VAL A 183 -15.30 3.70 9.21
CA VAL A 183 -16.17 3.57 8.02
C VAL A 183 -15.69 2.46 7.09
N CYS A 184 -14.37 2.30 6.92
CA CYS A 184 -13.80 1.19 6.16
C CYS A 184 -14.17 -0.17 6.77
N ILE A 185 -14.06 -0.31 8.09
CA ILE A 185 -14.42 -1.55 8.80
C ILE A 185 -15.93 -1.82 8.65
N ASP A 186 -16.77 -0.78 8.70
CA ASP A 186 -18.21 -0.91 8.53
C ASP A 186 -18.60 -1.35 7.10
N ALA A 187 -17.85 -0.93 6.08
CA ALA A 187 -18.02 -1.39 4.68
C ALA A 187 -17.63 -2.86 4.50
N VAL A 188 -16.53 -3.30 5.12
CA VAL A 188 -16.11 -4.71 5.15
C VAL A 188 -17.17 -5.57 5.84
N GLU A 189 -17.64 -5.15 7.02
CA GLU A 189 -18.62 -5.89 7.81
C GLU A 189 -19.95 -6.08 7.06
N GLU A 190 -20.42 -5.04 6.36
CA GLU A 190 -21.63 -5.13 5.54
C GLU A 190 -21.52 -6.19 4.45
N GLY A 191 -20.35 -6.27 3.81
CA GLY A 191 -20.04 -7.28 2.80
C GLY A 191 -20.09 -8.72 3.32
N ILE A 192 -19.71 -8.90 4.57
CA ILE A 192 -19.70 -10.20 5.25
C ILE A 192 -21.12 -10.57 5.70
N VAL A 193 -21.85 -9.63 6.29
CA VAL A 193 -23.16 -9.87 6.91
C VAL A 193 -24.29 -9.88 5.88
N SER A 194 -24.36 -8.86 5.04
CA SER A 194 -25.44 -8.61 4.08
C SER A 194 -25.10 -9.09 2.66
N GLY A 195 -23.90 -9.62 2.47
CA GLY A 195 -23.39 -10.15 1.22
C GLY A 195 -22.63 -9.12 0.36
N PRO A 196 -21.88 -9.60 -0.65
CA PRO A 196 -20.88 -8.79 -1.34
C PRO A 196 -21.47 -7.57 -2.07
N ARG A 197 -22.63 -7.69 -2.72
CA ARG A 197 -23.25 -6.55 -3.42
C ARG A 197 -23.76 -5.46 -2.46
N ALA A 198 -24.21 -5.84 -1.26
CA ALA A 198 -24.56 -4.85 -0.23
C ALA A 198 -23.30 -4.12 0.26
N GLY A 199 -22.21 -4.87 0.48
CA GLY A 199 -20.90 -4.31 0.81
C GLY A 199 -20.38 -3.33 -0.23
N LEU A 200 -20.41 -3.68 -1.53
CA LEU A 200 -20.00 -2.79 -2.61
C LEU A 200 -20.80 -1.47 -2.63
N ARG A 201 -22.11 -1.51 -2.38
CA ARG A 201 -22.93 -0.29 -2.32
C ARG A 201 -22.59 0.57 -1.11
N LYS A 202 -22.37 -0.04 0.05
CA LYS A 202 -21.95 0.69 1.24
C LYS A 202 -20.56 1.30 1.06
N GLU A 203 -19.63 0.56 0.46
CA GLU A 203 -18.31 1.06 0.09
C GLU A 203 -18.43 2.29 -0.82
N ALA A 204 -19.24 2.21 -1.87
CA ALA A 204 -19.44 3.30 -2.82
C ALA A 204 -19.96 4.59 -2.15
N MET A 205 -21.01 4.45 -1.34
CA MET A 205 -21.63 5.58 -0.62
C MET A 205 -20.64 6.19 0.38
N ALA A 206 -19.96 5.35 1.16
CA ALA A 206 -18.97 5.77 2.14
C ALA A 206 -17.77 6.46 1.48
N PHE A 207 -17.26 5.93 0.36
CA PHE A 207 -16.18 6.54 -0.39
C PHE A 207 -16.56 7.96 -0.82
N GLN A 208 -17.75 8.12 -1.41
CA GLN A 208 -18.22 9.41 -1.91
C GLN A 208 -18.36 10.43 -0.76
N GLU A 209 -18.94 10.04 0.37
CA GLU A 209 -19.04 10.91 1.55
C GLU A 209 -17.66 11.35 2.05
N LEU A 210 -16.75 10.40 2.23
CA LEU A 210 -15.40 10.66 2.72
C LEU A 210 -14.58 11.51 1.75
N PHE A 211 -14.73 11.30 0.45
CA PHE A 211 -14.03 12.04 -0.59
C PHE A 211 -14.28 13.54 -0.51
N PHE A 212 -15.51 13.94 -0.18
CA PHE A 212 -15.88 15.36 -0.03
C PHE A 212 -15.57 15.95 1.36
N SER A 213 -15.15 15.13 2.32
CA SER A 213 -14.87 15.56 3.70
C SER A 213 -13.70 16.53 3.81
N GLY A 214 -13.71 17.35 4.88
CA GLY A 214 -12.58 18.24 5.19
C GLY A 214 -11.30 17.49 5.54
N THR A 215 -11.41 16.29 6.14
CA THR A 215 -10.28 15.43 6.48
C THR A 215 -9.57 14.91 5.25
N CYS A 216 -10.31 14.41 4.25
CA CYS A 216 -9.76 13.99 2.96
C CYS A 216 -8.97 15.12 2.29
N LYS A 217 -9.60 16.30 2.15
CA LYS A 217 -8.96 17.50 1.57
C LYS A 217 -7.67 17.87 2.31
N SER A 218 -7.68 17.78 3.64
CA SER A 218 -6.51 18.10 4.48
C SER A 218 -5.37 17.09 4.30
N LEU A 219 -5.67 15.79 4.28
CA LEU A 219 -4.66 14.74 4.12
C LEU A 219 -4.04 14.75 2.72
N ILE A 220 -4.86 14.98 1.69
CA ILE A 220 -4.37 15.21 0.32
C ILE A 220 -3.46 16.45 0.28
N HIS A 221 -3.86 17.55 0.93
CA HIS A 221 -3.03 18.75 1.00
C HIS A 221 -1.68 18.47 1.68
N VAL A 222 -1.66 17.73 2.79
CA VAL A 222 -0.41 17.34 3.48
C VAL A 222 0.49 16.50 2.56
N PHE A 223 -0.08 15.53 1.84
CA PHE A 223 0.65 14.67 0.93
C PHE A 223 1.36 15.43 -0.21
N PHE A 224 0.68 16.41 -0.81
CA PHE A 224 1.28 17.25 -1.85
C PHE A 224 2.27 18.27 -1.25
N SER A 225 1.93 18.85 -0.10
CA SER A 225 2.80 19.80 0.61
C SER A 225 4.13 19.18 0.99
N GLN A 226 4.12 17.94 1.50
CA GLN A 226 5.33 17.21 1.86
C GLN A 226 6.28 17.04 0.66
N ARG A 227 5.75 16.77 -0.54
CA ARG A 227 6.56 16.68 -1.77
C ARG A 227 7.06 18.04 -2.25
N ALA A 228 6.24 19.08 -2.08
CA ALA A 228 6.58 20.44 -2.47
C ALA A 228 7.73 21.03 -1.64
N THR A 229 7.98 20.53 -0.41
CA THR A 229 9.06 21.02 0.46
C THR A 229 10.46 21.01 -0.17
N SER A 230 10.70 20.13 -1.14
CA SER A 230 11.97 20.02 -1.87
C SER A 230 12.14 21.04 -3.02
N LYS A 231 11.05 21.73 -3.41
CA LYS A 231 11.03 22.69 -4.51
C LYS A 231 11.06 24.11 -3.95
N VAL A 232 12.21 24.75 -4.01
CA VAL A 232 12.44 26.11 -3.49
C VAL A 232 12.74 27.02 -4.68
N PRO A 233 11.79 27.89 -5.09
CA PRO A 233 12.00 28.83 -6.19
C PRO A 233 13.22 29.73 -5.96
N GLY A 234 14.01 29.95 -7.00
CA GLY A 234 15.28 30.68 -6.94
C GLY A 234 16.45 29.91 -6.30
N VAL A 235 16.27 28.64 -5.94
CA VAL A 235 17.32 27.79 -5.36
C VAL A 235 17.43 26.45 -6.09
N THR A 236 16.37 25.63 -6.09
CA THR A 236 16.41 24.27 -6.68
C THR A 236 16.03 24.22 -8.15
N ASP A 237 15.59 25.34 -8.72
CA ASP A 237 15.26 25.56 -10.13
C ASP A 237 16.42 26.13 -10.97
N LEU A 238 17.55 26.46 -10.34
CA LEU A 238 18.75 26.99 -11.01
C LEU A 238 19.56 25.92 -11.79
N GLY A 239 19.09 24.67 -11.85
CA GLY A 239 19.80 23.58 -12.52
C GLY A 239 21.04 23.08 -11.77
N LEU A 240 21.20 23.44 -10.49
CA LEU A 240 22.29 22.98 -9.65
C LEU A 240 22.17 21.48 -9.37
N MET A 241 23.29 20.76 -9.47
CA MET A 241 23.35 19.34 -9.14
C MET A 241 23.90 19.14 -7.72
N PRO A 242 23.24 18.31 -6.88
CA PRO A 242 23.76 17.97 -5.56
C PRO A 242 25.18 17.39 -5.63
N ARG A 243 26.10 17.95 -4.84
CA ARG A 243 27.46 17.39 -4.73
C ARG A 243 27.43 16.08 -3.95
N LYS A 244 28.25 15.12 -4.37
CA LYS A 244 28.44 13.86 -3.63
C LYS A 244 29.13 14.15 -2.30
N VAL A 245 28.46 13.87 -1.19
CA VAL A 245 29.06 13.90 0.14
C VAL A 245 29.69 12.53 0.41
N SER A 246 31.00 12.48 0.65
CA SER A 246 31.73 11.22 0.88
C SER A 246 31.99 10.93 2.35
N LYS A 247 31.95 11.94 3.21
CA LYS A 247 32.20 11.84 4.64
C LYS A 247 31.54 13.00 5.37
N VAL A 248 30.99 12.74 6.55
CA VAL A 248 30.35 13.76 7.40
C VAL A 248 31.02 13.79 8.75
N ALA A 249 31.30 14.98 9.29
CA ALA A 249 31.79 15.15 10.65
C ALA A 249 30.70 15.75 11.53
N ILE A 250 30.54 15.19 12.73
CA ILE A 250 29.58 15.65 13.74
C ILE A 250 30.37 16.09 14.96
N VAL A 251 30.17 17.33 15.38
CA VAL A 251 30.80 17.90 16.56
C VAL A 251 29.81 17.86 17.72
N GLY A 252 30.02 16.91 18.64
CA GLY A 252 29.16 16.64 19.79
C GLY A 252 28.56 15.23 19.76
N GLY A 253 28.78 14.47 20.84
CA GLY A 253 28.30 13.10 21.07
C GLY A 253 27.07 13.03 21.98
N GLY A 254 26.42 14.17 22.25
CA GLY A 254 25.18 14.23 23.02
C GLY A 254 23.99 13.53 22.32
N PRO A 255 22.79 13.61 22.90
CA PRO A 255 21.59 12.95 22.36
C PRO A 255 21.26 13.32 20.90
N MET A 256 21.39 14.61 20.53
CA MET A 256 21.16 15.05 19.15
C MET A 256 22.26 14.57 18.20
N GLY A 257 23.54 14.78 18.56
CA GLY A 257 24.67 14.40 17.70
C GLY A 257 24.74 12.90 17.43
N SER A 258 24.50 12.08 18.47
CA SER A 258 24.36 10.62 18.30
C SER A 258 23.14 10.22 17.46
N GLY A 259 22.03 10.96 17.53
CA GLY A 259 20.89 10.78 16.64
C GLY A 259 21.21 11.05 15.18
N ILE A 260 21.85 12.18 14.88
CA ILE A 260 22.28 12.55 13.53
C ILE A 260 23.27 11.52 12.97
N ALA A 261 24.25 11.11 13.81
CA ALA A 261 25.22 10.08 13.45
C ALA A 261 24.52 8.77 13.05
N THR A 262 23.54 8.35 13.84
CA THR A 262 22.76 7.13 13.58
C THR A 262 22.06 7.22 12.22
N THR A 263 21.35 8.31 11.94
CA THR A 263 20.62 8.49 10.67
C THR A 263 21.55 8.46 9.45
N LEU A 264 22.73 9.10 9.55
CA LEU A 264 23.70 9.14 8.46
C LEU A 264 24.35 7.78 8.20
N ILE A 265 24.71 7.05 9.26
CA ILE A 265 25.26 5.69 9.15
C ILE A 265 24.23 4.73 8.52
N LEU A 266 22.96 4.83 8.93
CA LEU A 266 21.85 4.06 8.33
C LEU A 266 21.62 4.38 6.85
N SER A 267 22.01 5.59 6.42
CA SER A 267 21.98 6.02 5.02
C SER A 267 23.31 5.77 4.29
N HIS A 268 24.19 4.94 4.88
CA HIS A 268 25.50 4.56 4.34
C HIS A 268 26.52 5.70 4.17
N TYR A 269 26.42 6.76 4.98
CA TYR A 269 27.46 7.79 5.05
C TYR A 269 28.52 7.45 6.10
N PRO A 270 29.82 7.56 5.76
CA PRO A 270 30.90 7.54 6.75
C PRO A 270 30.82 8.78 7.66
N VAL A 271 30.83 8.57 8.98
CA VAL A 271 30.67 9.62 9.99
C VAL A 271 31.87 9.68 10.93
N ILE A 272 32.43 10.88 11.15
CA ILE A 272 33.41 11.16 12.22
C ILE A 272 32.68 11.85 13.36
N LEU A 273 32.81 11.33 14.58
CA LEU A 273 32.26 11.98 15.78
C LEU A 273 33.38 12.64 16.59
N LYS A 274 33.28 13.94 16.84
CA LYS A 274 34.23 14.70 17.66
C LYS A 274 33.59 15.11 18.99
N GLU A 275 34.30 14.90 20.08
CA GLU A 275 33.95 15.39 21.41
C GLU A 275 35.12 16.14 22.07
N ILE A 276 34.84 16.81 23.19
CA ILE A 276 35.86 17.56 23.95
C ILE A 276 36.82 16.64 24.71
N ASN A 277 36.36 15.45 25.09
CA ASN A 277 37.18 14.45 25.78
C ASN A 277 36.68 13.03 25.49
N GLU A 278 37.51 12.06 25.85
CA GLU A 278 37.25 10.64 25.60
C GLU A 278 36.02 10.11 26.34
N LYS A 279 35.75 10.61 27.55
CA LYS A 279 34.56 10.22 28.33
C LYS A 279 33.27 10.54 27.57
N PHE A 280 33.16 11.76 27.04
CA PHE A 280 31.99 12.17 26.27
C PHE A 280 31.92 11.48 24.91
N LEU A 281 33.07 11.26 24.26
CA LEU A 281 33.16 10.51 23.01
C LEU A 281 32.60 9.09 23.18
N ASN A 282 33.09 8.36 24.18
CA ASN A 282 32.66 7.00 24.48
C ASN A 282 31.17 6.94 24.86
N ALA A 283 30.68 7.92 25.61
CA ALA A 283 29.25 8.02 25.90
C ALA A 283 28.41 8.23 24.62
N GLY A 284 28.87 9.06 23.68
CA GLY A 284 28.21 9.27 22.39
C GLY A 284 28.19 8.03 21.51
N ILE A 285 29.34 7.35 21.39
CA ILE A 285 29.46 6.07 20.68
C ILE A 285 28.55 5.01 21.34
N GLY A 286 28.52 4.98 22.68
CA GLY A 286 27.65 4.08 23.44
C GLY A 286 26.17 4.26 23.11
N ARG A 287 25.70 5.51 22.94
CA ARG A 287 24.31 5.80 22.51
C ARG A 287 24.02 5.31 21.10
N ILE A 288 24.98 5.44 20.18
CA ILE A 288 24.83 4.95 18.80
C ILE A 288 24.75 3.42 18.81
N LYS A 289 25.66 2.74 19.54
CA LYS A 289 25.67 1.28 19.68
C LYS A 289 24.42 0.73 20.39
N GLY A 290 23.99 1.40 21.46
CA GLY A 290 22.82 1.01 22.28
C GLY A 290 21.48 1.11 21.55
N ARG A 291 21.42 1.83 20.41
CA ARG A 291 20.26 1.84 19.51
C ARG A 291 20.19 0.62 18.58
N GLY A 292 21.04 -0.39 18.78
CA GLY A 292 20.78 -1.77 18.36
C GLY A 292 21.24 -2.17 16.96
N TRP A 293 22.46 -1.80 16.51
CA TRP A 293 22.95 -2.12 15.15
C TRP A 293 24.37 -2.70 15.07
N LEU A 294 24.80 -3.47 16.09
CA LEU A 294 26.10 -4.19 16.07
C LEU A 294 26.16 -5.38 15.08
N ASN A 295 25.15 -5.57 14.20
CA ASN A 295 25.18 -6.59 13.14
C ASN A 295 25.47 -6.03 11.74
N ILE A 296 25.78 -4.74 11.59
CA ILE A 296 26.34 -4.21 10.34
C ILE A 296 27.86 -4.17 10.48
N THR A 297 28.46 -5.31 10.14
CA THR A 297 29.87 -5.56 9.75
C THR A 297 30.94 -4.63 10.35
N SER A 298 31.84 -5.28 11.08
CA SER A 298 33.14 -4.86 11.63
C SER A 298 34.15 -4.23 10.65
N SER A 299 33.71 -3.58 9.58
CA SER A 299 34.57 -3.06 8.51
C SER A 299 34.41 -1.56 8.23
N LEU A 300 33.57 -0.84 8.98
CA LEU A 300 33.52 0.62 8.88
C LEU A 300 34.34 1.24 10.01
N PRO A 301 35.49 1.87 9.70
CA PRO A 301 36.21 2.64 10.71
C PRO A 301 35.35 3.82 11.12
N ILE A 302 34.98 3.86 12.39
CA ILE A 302 34.55 5.08 13.09
C ILE A 302 35.74 6.04 13.10
#